data_AF-A0A7C4SMI5-F1
#
_entry.id   AF-A0A7C4SMI5-F1
#
_cell.length_a   1.000
_cell.length_b   1.000
_cell.length_c   1.000
_cell.angle_alpha   90.00
_cell.angle_beta   90.00
_cell.angle_gamma   90.00
#
_symmetry.space_group_name_H-M   'P 1'
#
loop_
_entity.id
_entity.type
_entity.pdbx_description
1 polymer ?
#
loop_
_entity_poly.entity_id
_entity_poly.type
_entity_poly.pdbx_seq_one_letter_code
_entity_poly.pdbx_strand_id
1 'polypeptide(L)'
;MICVYCPSCGRQIPDDANICPYCGFQVRLLLQQAYPPPVKPQPSRPLSISIAAFLLALIGFLSVISGAFMFFAYIYISESGVSIPFFGQLLTTAMLPYAVEGLILGALFITSANWLWKCKKSGGYLAIMLLIIDMLSGLGLTASNSYFTPILLVGLALSLAILLLIALGWSSLT
;
A
#
# COMPACT_ATOMS: atom_id res chain seq x y z
N MET A 1 19.99 8.70 43.05
CA MET A 1 18.94 9.48 43.73
C MET A 1 18.98 10.86 43.14
N ILE A 2 17.87 11.30 42.54
CA ILE A 2 17.72 12.70 42.15
C ILE A 2 17.10 13.38 43.40
N CYS A 3 17.40 14.65 43.58
CA CYS A 3 16.87 15.44 44.67
C CYS A 3 16.08 16.57 44.01
N VAL A 4 14.76 16.53 44.10
CA VAL A 4 13.90 17.60 43.58
C VAL A 4 13.68 18.65 44.67
N TYR A 5 13.75 19.93 44.31
CA TYR A 5 13.41 21.04 45.20
C TYR A 5 12.05 21.61 44.83
N CYS A 6 11.24 21.93 45.84
CA CYS A 6 9.94 22.57 45.62
C CYS A 6 10.16 23.99 45.08
N PRO A 7 9.59 24.36 43.92
CA PRO A 7 9.75 25.71 43.34
C PRO A 7 9.06 26.80 44.16
N SER A 8 8.07 26.43 44.99
CA SER A 8 7.32 27.38 45.81
C SER A 8 7.99 27.70 47.15
N CYS A 9 8.68 26.74 47.77
CA CYS A 9 9.26 26.92 49.12
C CYS A 9 10.76 26.62 49.21
N GLY A 10 11.39 26.18 48.12
CA GLY A 10 12.83 25.91 48.05
C GLY A 10 13.31 24.68 48.85
N ARG A 11 12.41 23.94 49.51
CA ARG A 11 12.78 22.75 50.29
C ARG A 11 12.93 21.52 49.41
N GLN A 12 13.85 20.64 49.80
CA GLN A 12 14.04 19.34 49.17
C GLN A 12 12.83 18.44 49.44
N ILE A 13 12.37 17.76 48.39
CA ILE A 13 11.22 16.86 48.41
C ILE A 13 11.59 15.55 47.69
N PRO A 14 10.92 14.43 48.03
CA PRO A 14 11.16 13.17 47.34
C PRO A 14 10.64 13.23 45.89
N ASP A 15 11.31 12.49 44.99
CA ASP A 15 11.10 12.55 43.53
C ASP A 15 9.69 12.13 43.09
N ASP A 16 8.96 11.41 43.94
CA ASP A 16 7.59 10.91 43.73
C ASP A 16 6.51 11.73 44.45
N ALA A 17 6.89 12.84 45.13
CA ALA A 17 5.94 13.69 45.83
C ALA A 17 5.01 14.42 44.84
N ASN A 18 3.72 14.06 44.86
CA ASN A 18 2.69 14.78 44.10
C ASN A 18 2.42 16.18 44.68
N ILE A 19 2.59 16.34 45.99
CA ILE A 19 2.34 17.55 46.75
C ILE A 19 3.51 17.75 47.72
N CYS A 20 4.04 18.97 47.81
CA CYS A 20 5.08 19.29 48.77
C CYS A 20 4.53 19.17 50.20
N PRO A 21 5.08 18.31 51.08
CA PRO A 21 4.58 18.10 52.43
C PRO A 21 4.78 19.32 53.34
N TYR A 22 5.62 20.28 52.93
CA TYR A 22 5.96 21.45 53.74
C TYR A 22 5.14 22.71 53.42
N CYS A 23 4.66 22.86 52.18
CA CYS A 23 3.90 24.05 51.78
C CYS A 23 2.59 23.75 51.04
N GLY A 24 2.28 22.49 50.74
CA GLY A 24 1.05 22.10 50.05
C GLY A 24 1.05 22.37 48.53
N PHE A 25 2.18 22.80 47.96
CA PHE A 25 2.30 23.07 46.51
C PHE A 25 2.21 21.77 45.69
N GLN A 26 1.43 21.76 44.60
CA GLN A 26 1.27 20.58 43.73
C GLN A 26 2.43 20.48 42.73
N VAL A 27 3.34 19.53 42.96
CA VAL A 27 4.59 19.37 42.20
C VAL A 27 4.40 18.48 40.96
N ARG A 28 3.37 17.62 40.97
CA ARG A 28 3.08 16.66 39.90
C ARG A 28 2.99 17.29 38.50
N LEU A 29 2.46 18.51 38.41
CA LEU A 29 2.25 19.21 37.13
C LEU A 29 3.57 19.59 36.43
N LEU A 30 4.66 19.80 37.17
CA LEU A 30 5.95 20.18 36.60
C LEU A 30 6.79 18.97 36.19
N LEU A 31 6.72 17.87 36.95
CA LEU A 31 7.45 16.64 36.63
C LEU A 31 6.93 15.99 35.34
N GLN A 32 5.62 16.08 35.09
CA GLN A 32 4.99 15.49 33.91
C GLN A 32 5.31 16.25 32.61
N GLN A 33 5.71 17.52 32.69
CA GLN A 33 6.16 18.33 31.55
C GLN A 33 7.68 18.25 31.33
N ALA A 34 8.46 17.92 32.36
CA ALA A 34 9.91 17.75 32.27
C ALA A 34 10.33 16.39 31.64
N TYR A 35 9.44 15.40 31.63
CA TYR A 35 9.62 14.15 30.90
C TYR A 35 8.58 14.06 29.78
N PRO A 36 8.85 14.58 28.57
CA PRO A 36 8.00 14.28 27.43
C PRO A 36 7.94 12.75 27.29
N PRO A 37 6.76 12.16 27.06
CA PRO A 37 6.65 10.72 26.87
C PRO A 37 7.63 10.28 25.79
N PRO A 38 8.36 9.16 25.98
CA PRO A 38 9.36 8.71 25.04
C PRO A 38 8.72 8.62 23.66
N VAL A 39 9.15 9.49 22.75
CA VAL A 39 8.71 9.49 21.36
C VAL A 39 9.20 8.16 20.79
N LYS A 40 8.29 7.19 20.66
CA LYS A 40 8.60 5.93 19.99
C LYS A 40 9.18 6.30 18.63
N PRO A 41 10.37 5.80 18.25
CA PRO A 41 10.95 6.05 16.94
C PRO A 41 9.88 5.67 15.91
N GLN A 42 9.32 6.65 15.21
CA GLN A 42 8.41 6.34 14.13
C GLN A 42 9.26 5.67 13.04
N PRO A 43 8.89 4.47 12.56
CA PRO A 43 9.65 3.82 11.51
C PRO A 43 9.68 4.78 10.31
N SER A 44 10.87 5.26 9.98
CA SER A 44 11.10 6.05 8.78
C SER A 44 10.76 5.16 7.59
N ARG A 45 9.65 5.45 6.92
CA ARG A 45 9.26 4.67 5.74
C ARG A 45 10.35 4.90 4.69
N PRO A 46 11.09 3.85 4.27
CA PRO A 46 12.08 4.04 3.24
C PRO A 46 11.40 4.52 1.96
N LEU A 47 12.11 5.35 1.20
CA LEU A 47 11.61 5.94 -0.03
C LEU A 47 11.17 4.86 -1.03
N SER A 48 11.91 3.74 -1.10
CA SER A 48 11.63 2.61 -1.99
C SER A 48 10.24 1.99 -1.76
N ILE A 49 9.85 1.75 -0.50
CA ILE A 49 8.53 1.18 -0.16
C ILE A 49 7.43 2.18 -0.49
N SER A 50 7.66 3.47 -0.25
CA SER A 50 6.67 4.51 -0.55
C SER A 50 6.41 4.61 -2.06
N ILE A 51 7.47 4.57 -2.88
CA ILE A 51 7.38 4.55 -4.34
C ILE A 51 6.68 3.27 -4.81
N ALA A 52 7.09 2.10 -4.30
CA ALA A 52 6.48 0.82 -4.67
C ALA A 52 4.97 0.80 -4.36
N ALA A 53 4.57 1.24 -3.18
CA ALA A 53 3.17 1.30 -2.78
C ALA A 53 2.36 2.26 -3.67
N PHE A 54 2.93 3.41 -4.04
CA PHE A 54 2.27 4.36 -4.94
C PHE A 54 2.10 3.78 -6.35
N LEU A 55 3.14 3.15 -6.90
CA LEU A 55 3.08 2.50 -8.21
C LEU A 55 2.05 1.35 -8.21
N LEU A 56 2.03 0.51 -7.17
CA LEU A 56 1.03 -0.56 -7.02
C LEU A 56 -0.40 -0.01 -6.95
N ALA A 57 -0.62 1.09 -6.21
CA ALA A 57 -1.92 1.73 -6.14
C ALA A 57 -2.35 2.29 -7.50
N LEU A 58 -1.44 2.93 -8.23
CA LEU A 58 -1.70 3.48 -9.56
C LEU A 58 -2.05 2.38 -10.56
N ILE A 59 -1.27 1.30 -10.61
CA ILE A 59 -1.54 0.12 -11.45
C ILE A 59 -2.89 -0.49 -11.09
N GLY A 60 -3.16 -0.69 -9.79
CA GLY A 60 -4.42 -1.26 -9.33
C GLY A 60 -5.62 -0.41 -9.75
N PHE A 61 -5.52 0.91 -9.62
CA PHE A 61 -6.58 1.84 -10.03
C PHE A 61 -6.80 1.84 -11.55
N LEU A 62 -5.73 1.89 -12.35
CA LEU A 62 -5.80 1.79 -13.81
C LEU A 62 -6.43 0.46 -14.25
N SER A 63 -6.09 -0.64 -13.59
CA SER A 63 -6.63 -1.96 -13.85
C SER A 63 -8.14 -2.05 -13.56
N VAL A 64 -8.60 -1.47 -12.45
CA VAL A 64 -10.04 -1.38 -12.13
C VAL A 64 -10.78 -0.54 -13.16
N ILE A 65 -10.25 0.62 -13.56
CA ILE A 65 -10.87 1.48 -14.57
C ILE A 65 -10.98 0.74 -15.90
N SER A 66 -9.88 0.11 -16.33
CA SER A 66 -9.84 -0.65 -17.58
C SER A 66 -10.83 -1.82 -17.56
N GLY A 67 -10.86 -2.60 -16.47
CA GLY A 67 -11.78 -3.71 -16.29
C GLY A 67 -13.24 -3.29 -16.29
N ALA A 68 -13.57 -2.19 -15.60
CA ALA A 68 -14.92 -1.61 -15.60
C ALA A 68 -15.33 -1.15 -17.00
N PHE A 69 -14.45 -0.44 -17.71
CA PHE A 69 -14.72 0.01 -19.09
C PHE A 69 -14.97 -1.18 -20.03
N MET A 70 -14.14 -2.22 -19.97
CA MET A 70 -14.31 -3.44 -20.76
C MET A 70 -15.62 -4.17 -20.42
N PHE A 71 -16.01 -4.19 -19.13
CA PHE A 71 -17.27 -4.77 -18.70
C PHE A 71 -18.49 -4.05 -19.29
N PHE A 72 -18.53 -2.71 -19.21
CA PHE A 72 -19.62 -1.92 -19.79
C PHE A 72 -19.65 -2.00 -21.31
N ALA A 73 -18.48 -1.99 -21.96
CA ALA A 73 -18.37 -2.17 -23.40
C ALA A 73 -18.93 -3.54 -23.84
N TYR A 74 -18.62 -4.60 -23.09
CA TYR A 74 -19.16 -5.94 -23.34
C TYR A 74 -20.70 -5.96 -23.25
N ILE A 75 -21.28 -5.36 -22.20
CA ILE A 75 -22.75 -5.28 -22.05
C ILE A 75 -23.37 -4.53 -23.24
N TYR A 76 -22.83 -3.36 -23.58
CA TYR A 76 -23.34 -2.54 -24.68
C TYR A 76 -23.33 -3.27 -26.03
N ILE A 77 -22.24 -4.00 -26.33
CA ILE A 77 -22.13 -4.80 -27.55
C ILE A 77 -23.13 -5.96 -27.55
N SER A 78 -23.34 -6.59 -26.39
CA SER A 78 -24.27 -7.73 -26.27
C SER A 78 -25.74 -7.33 -26.52
N GLU A 79 -26.13 -6.11 -26.16
CA GLU A 79 -27.49 -5.61 -26.33
C GLU A 79 -27.75 -4.99 -27.70
N SER A 80 -26.73 -4.39 -28.33
CA SER A 80 -26.89 -3.64 -29.59
C SER A 80 -27.11 -4.52 -30.83
N GLY A 81 -27.07 -5.85 -30.70
CA GLY A 81 -27.31 -6.78 -31.81
C GLY A 81 -26.27 -6.66 -32.95
N VAL A 82 -25.14 -6.00 -32.69
CA VAL A 82 -24.07 -5.79 -33.67
C VAL A 82 -23.36 -7.12 -33.92
N SER A 83 -23.62 -7.72 -35.08
CA SER A 83 -22.91 -8.91 -35.55
C SER A 83 -21.50 -8.52 -36.00
N ILE A 84 -20.54 -8.49 -35.07
CA ILE A 84 -19.13 -8.34 -35.40
C ILE A 84 -18.61 -9.66 -36.00
N PRO A 85 -18.24 -9.70 -37.30
CA PRO A 85 -17.79 -10.93 -37.96
C PRO A 85 -16.52 -11.50 -37.29
N PHE A 86 -16.30 -12.83 -37.35
CA PHE A 86 -15.16 -13.69 -36.96
C PHE A 86 -14.21 -13.22 -35.83
N PHE A 87 -13.68 -11.99 -35.91
CA PHE A 87 -12.98 -11.27 -34.84
C PHE A 87 -13.86 -10.99 -33.60
N GLY A 88 -15.18 -10.84 -33.77
CA GLY A 88 -16.12 -10.52 -32.68
C GLY A 88 -16.34 -11.62 -31.65
N GLN A 89 -16.42 -12.88 -32.06
CA GLN A 89 -16.63 -14.02 -31.15
C GLN A 89 -15.40 -14.34 -30.28
N LEU A 90 -14.19 -14.17 -30.83
CA LEU A 90 -12.95 -14.35 -30.06
C LEU A 90 -12.75 -13.21 -29.06
N LEU A 91 -13.07 -11.97 -29.46
CA LEU A 91 -12.98 -10.80 -28.55
C LEU A 91 -14.04 -10.84 -27.44
N THR A 92 -15.30 -11.21 -27.74
CA THR A 92 -16.37 -11.25 -26.73
C THR A 92 -16.15 -12.32 -25.65
N THR A 93 -15.63 -13.51 -26.03
CA THR A 93 -15.31 -14.57 -25.05
C THR A 93 -14.12 -14.21 -24.17
N ALA A 94 -13.19 -13.38 -24.65
CA ALA A 94 -12.03 -12.94 -23.89
C ALA A 94 -12.27 -11.63 -23.11
N MET A 95 -13.20 -10.78 -23.53
CA MET A 95 -13.50 -9.50 -22.86
C MET A 95 -13.99 -9.67 -21.42
N LEU A 96 -14.90 -10.62 -21.19
CA LEU A 96 -15.45 -10.87 -19.86
C LEU A 96 -14.38 -11.37 -18.86
N PRO A 97 -13.53 -12.38 -19.18
CA PRO A 97 -12.48 -12.79 -18.26
C PRO A 97 -11.45 -11.68 -18.01
N TYR A 98 -11.09 -10.85 -18.99
CA TYR A 98 -10.21 -9.69 -18.75
C TYR A 98 -10.84 -8.63 -17.88
N ALA A 99 -12.13 -8.35 -18.06
CA ALA A 99 -12.83 -7.41 -17.22
C ALA A 99 -12.85 -7.89 -15.76
N VAL A 100 -13.17 -9.17 -15.54
CA VAL A 100 -13.20 -9.78 -14.20
C VAL A 100 -11.81 -9.83 -13.59
N GLU A 101 -10.79 -10.24 -14.35
CA GLU A 101 -9.40 -10.28 -13.91
C GLU A 101 -8.90 -8.90 -13.50
N GLY A 102 -9.12 -7.87 -14.33
CA GLY A 102 -8.71 -6.50 -14.04
C GLY A 102 -9.37 -5.93 -12.78
N LEU A 103 -10.66 -6.22 -12.57
CA LEU A 103 -11.37 -5.80 -11.36
C LEU A 103 -10.83 -6.50 -10.10
N ILE A 104 -10.63 -7.82 -10.16
CA ILE A 104 -10.16 -8.61 -9.01
C ILE A 104 -8.70 -8.26 -8.69
N LEU A 105 -7.79 -8.37 -9.67
CA LEU A 105 -6.38 -8.07 -9.46
C LEU A 105 -6.18 -6.60 -9.10
N GLY A 106 -6.92 -5.68 -9.74
CA GLY A 106 -6.86 -4.26 -9.43
C GLY A 106 -7.23 -3.94 -7.98
N ALA A 107 -8.32 -4.53 -7.48
CA ALA A 107 -8.70 -4.40 -6.07
C ALA A 107 -7.63 -4.99 -5.13
N LEU A 108 -7.08 -6.16 -5.46
CA LEU A 108 -6.02 -6.79 -4.67
C LEU A 108 -4.75 -5.94 -4.66
N PHE A 109 -4.35 -5.34 -5.78
CA PHE A 109 -3.23 -4.41 -5.86
C PHE A 109 -3.43 -3.20 -4.94
N ILE A 110 -4.63 -2.61 -4.92
CA ILE A 110 -4.96 -1.50 -4.02
C ILE A 110 -4.87 -1.92 -2.54
N THR A 111 -5.37 -3.11 -2.19
CA THR A 111 -5.24 -3.62 -0.81
C THR A 111 -3.79 -3.88 -0.42
N SER A 112 -2.99 -4.45 -1.33
CA SER A 112 -1.57 -4.70 -1.13
C SER A 112 -0.78 -3.39 -0.95
N ALA A 113 -1.09 -2.37 -1.75
CA ALA A 113 -0.51 -1.03 -1.65
C ALA A 113 -0.82 -0.38 -0.31
N ASN A 114 -2.07 -0.46 0.16
CA ASN A 114 -2.48 0.06 1.47
C ASN A 114 -1.77 -0.64 2.63
N TRP A 115 -1.52 -1.94 2.53
CA TRP A 115 -0.79 -2.70 3.55
C TRP A 115 0.72 -2.41 3.50
N LEU A 116 1.27 -2.31 2.30
CA LEU A 116 2.66 -1.97 2.06
C LEU A 116 2.99 -0.55 2.53
N TRP A 117 2.07 0.40 2.33
CA TRP A 117 2.16 1.77 2.87
C TRP A 117 2.25 1.81 4.40
N LYS A 118 1.58 0.86 5.06
CA LYS A 118 1.65 0.66 6.52
C LYS A 118 2.88 -0.15 6.95
N CYS A 119 3.81 -0.45 6.04
CA CYS A 119 5.03 -1.21 6.26
C CYS A 119 4.80 -2.61 6.87
N LYS A 120 3.64 -3.24 6.60
CA LYS A 120 3.36 -4.60 7.05
C LYS A 120 3.99 -5.62 6.13
N LYS A 121 4.70 -6.62 6.67
CA LYS A 121 5.25 -7.74 5.88
C LYS A 121 4.19 -8.46 5.03
N SER A 122 2.96 -8.58 5.53
CA SER A 122 1.86 -9.20 4.78
C SER A 122 1.56 -8.49 3.46
N GLY A 123 1.73 -7.16 3.40
CA GLY A 123 1.57 -6.38 2.17
C GLY A 123 2.67 -6.67 1.15
N GLY A 124 3.90 -6.88 1.61
CA GLY A 124 5.03 -7.26 0.75
C GLY A 124 4.84 -8.62 0.08
N TYR A 125 4.47 -9.65 0.87
CA TYR A 125 4.18 -10.98 0.31
C TYR A 125 3.02 -10.97 -0.68
N LEU A 126 1.92 -10.29 -0.34
CA LEU A 126 0.76 -10.18 -1.22
C LEU A 126 1.12 -9.48 -2.53
N ALA A 127 1.85 -8.36 -2.46
CA ALA A 127 2.29 -7.63 -3.65
C ALA A 127 3.18 -8.49 -4.57
N ILE A 128 4.15 -9.22 -4.01
CA ILE A 128 5.02 -10.11 -4.81
C ILE A 128 4.20 -11.20 -5.49
N MET A 129 3.28 -11.84 -4.77
CA MET A 129 2.41 -12.89 -5.34
C MET A 129 1.55 -12.33 -6.48
N LEU A 130 0.96 -11.14 -6.30
CA LEU A 130 0.14 -10.48 -7.32
C LEU A 130 0.97 -10.09 -8.56
N LEU A 131 2.20 -9.61 -8.38
CA LEU A 131 3.10 -9.28 -9.49
C LEU A 131 3.50 -10.51 -10.30
N ILE A 132 3.69 -11.66 -9.64
CA ILE A 132 3.97 -12.93 -10.33
C ILE A 132 2.74 -13.37 -11.14
N ILE A 133 1.54 -13.29 -10.55
CA ILE A 133 0.29 -13.64 -11.24
C ILE A 133 0.09 -12.73 -12.46
N ASP A 134 0.26 -11.41 -12.30
CA ASP A 134 0.15 -10.42 -13.38
C ASP A 134 1.14 -10.72 -14.53
N MET A 135 2.38 -11.08 -14.21
CA MET A 135 3.37 -11.51 -15.21
C MET A 135 2.96 -12.78 -15.97
N LEU A 136 2.44 -13.79 -15.26
CA LEU A 136 2.00 -15.04 -15.87
C LEU A 136 0.77 -14.84 -16.76
N SER A 137 -0.19 -14.03 -16.32
CA SER A 137 -1.35 -13.62 -17.13
C SER A 137 -0.90 -12.89 -18.39
N GLY A 138 0.04 -11.95 -18.27
CA GLY A 138 0.60 -11.22 -19.39
C GLY A 138 1.30 -12.10 -20.44
N LEU A 139 2.00 -13.15 -20.01
CA LEU A 139 2.64 -14.12 -20.91
C LEU A 139 1.62 -14.88 -21.77
N GLY A 140 0.48 -15.30 -21.21
CA GLY A 140 -0.59 -15.97 -21.95
C GLY A 140 -1.16 -15.14 -23.10
N LEU A 141 -1.16 -13.81 -22.94
CA LEU A 141 -1.65 -12.87 -23.96
C LEU A 141 -0.75 -12.79 -25.18
N THR A 142 0.57 -12.82 -24.99
CA THR A 142 1.53 -12.72 -26.12
C THR A 142 1.50 -13.91 -27.05
N ALA A 143 1.24 -15.10 -26.50
CA ALA A 143 1.09 -16.31 -27.29
C ALA A 143 -0.10 -16.24 -28.25
N SER A 144 -1.10 -15.41 -27.95
CA SER A 144 -2.32 -15.27 -28.76
C SER A 144 -2.35 -14.02 -29.65
N ASN A 145 -1.62 -12.95 -29.34
CA ASN A 145 -1.71 -11.68 -30.07
C ASN A 145 -0.38 -10.91 -30.15
N SER A 146 0.17 -10.78 -31.35
CA SER A 146 1.43 -10.08 -31.64
C SER A 146 1.35 -8.55 -31.52
N TYR A 147 0.16 -7.96 -31.61
CA TYR A 147 -0.05 -6.50 -31.55
C TYR A 147 0.15 -5.89 -30.14
N PHE A 148 0.06 -6.70 -29.08
CA PHE A 148 0.13 -6.20 -27.69
C PHE A 148 1.54 -6.21 -27.08
N THR A 149 2.54 -6.59 -27.86
CA THR A 149 3.93 -6.80 -27.41
C THR A 149 4.62 -5.59 -26.76
N PRO A 150 4.55 -4.34 -27.28
CA PRO A 150 5.26 -3.22 -26.65
C PRO A 150 4.64 -2.78 -25.33
N ILE A 151 3.32 -2.77 -25.22
CA ILE A 151 2.60 -2.41 -23.98
C ILE A 151 2.93 -3.40 -22.88
N LEU A 152 3.00 -4.69 -23.22
CA LEU A 152 3.36 -5.72 -22.26
C LEU A 152 4.81 -5.61 -21.79
N LEU A 153 5.76 -5.31 -22.68
CA LEU A 153 7.16 -5.08 -22.29
C LEU A 153 7.30 -3.98 -21.24
N VAL A 154 6.54 -2.89 -21.40
CA VAL A 154 6.48 -1.80 -20.41
C VAL A 154 5.88 -2.30 -19.09
N GLY A 155 4.76 -3.05 -19.14
CA GLY A 155 4.15 -3.63 -17.95
C GLY A 155 5.09 -4.56 -17.19
N LEU A 156 5.77 -5.47 -17.90
CA LEU A 156 6.70 -6.42 -17.32
C LEU A 156 7.92 -5.71 -16.71
N ALA A 157 8.46 -4.71 -17.40
CA ALA A 157 9.55 -3.88 -16.86
C ALA A 157 9.13 -3.14 -15.58
N LEU A 158 7.91 -2.59 -15.55
CA LEU A 158 7.37 -1.91 -14.37
C LEU A 158 7.19 -2.89 -13.20
N SER A 159 6.64 -4.07 -13.46
CA SER A 159 6.45 -5.12 -12.45
C SER A 159 7.80 -5.60 -11.87
N LEU A 160 8.84 -5.76 -12.70
CA LEU A 160 10.20 -6.04 -12.23
C LEU A 160 10.77 -4.89 -11.39
N ALA A 161 10.59 -3.65 -11.80
CA ALA A 161 11.04 -2.48 -11.05
C ALA A 161 10.40 -2.43 -9.65
N ILE A 162 9.10 -2.72 -9.55
CA ILE A 162 8.39 -2.77 -8.26
C ILE A 162 8.91 -3.92 -7.39
N LEU A 163 9.13 -5.11 -7.96
CA LEU A 163 9.74 -6.23 -7.23
C LEU A 163 11.11 -5.84 -6.65
N LEU A 164 11.94 -5.15 -7.42
CA LEU A 164 13.23 -4.64 -6.96
C LEU A 164 13.07 -3.62 -5.83
N LEU A 165 12.13 -2.68 -5.95
CA LEU A 165 11.87 -1.70 -4.89
C LEU A 165 11.41 -2.38 -3.59
N ILE A 166 10.55 -3.39 -3.68
CA ILE A 166 10.11 -4.18 -2.52
C ILE A 166 11.28 -4.94 -1.92
N ALA A 167 12.12 -5.57 -2.75
CA ALA A 167 13.31 -6.30 -2.29
C ALA A 167 14.31 -5.38 -1.57
N LEU A 168 14.56 -4.18 -2.11
CA LEU A 168 15.42 -3.17 -1.50
C LEU A 168 14.86 -2.63 -0.17
N GLY A 169 13.54 -2.51 -0.07
CA GLY A 169 12.85 -2.06 1.14
C GLY A 169 12.59 -3.17 2.16
N TRP A 170 12.89 -4.44 1.87
CA TRP A 170 12.37 -5.57 2.61
C TRP A 170 12.72 -5.56 4.10
N SER A 171 13.94 -5.12 4.45
CA SER A 171 14.40 -5.04 5.85
C SER A 171 13.62 -4.06 6.71
N SER A 172 12.90 -3.11 6.11
CA SER A 172 12.11 -2.10 6.82
C SER A 172 10.66 -2.54 7.06
N LEU A 173 10.23 -3.68 6.52
CA LEU A 173 8.90 -4.23 6.77
C LEU A 173 8.86 -4.93 8.14
N THR A 174 7.88 -4.57 8.97
CA THR A 174 7.62 -5.19 10.28
C THR A 174 6.54 -6.25 10.20
#